data_AF-A0A924F8Z3-F1
#
_entry.id   AF-A0A924F8Z3-F1
#
_cell.length_a   1.000
_cell.length_b   1.000
_cell.length_c   1.000
_cell.angle_alpha   90.00
_cell.angle_beta   90.00
_cell.angle_gamma   90.00
#
_symmetry.space_group_name_H-M   'P 1'
#
loop_
_entity.id
_entity.type
_entity.pdbx_description
1 polymer ?
#
loop_
_entity_poly.entity_id
_entity_poly.type
_entity_poly.pdbx_seq_one_letter_code
_entity_poly.pdbx_strand_id
1 'polypeptide(L)'
;MNIKRLILQGEGTTLDFKKTITSVEKIAKSLVAFANNKGGQLLIGVADNGEIKGVKSEDEERYMITKSAHQFCKPAIEPEFDEIYVDDKLVLVVKIAASDSKPHYALDEHKKWWVYYRVNDKSILASKIIVEVIKRSNENTDNVINYTHQEKKLFEYLTQEGRITLKQFSKLTRSSYRQAQKILVNLILVGIIKPVTSEKEEYYVAT
;
A
#
# COMPACT_ATOMS: atom_id res chain seq x y z
N MET A 1 16.62 16.16 8.67
CA MET A 1 15.55 15.24 9.15
C MET A 1 15.86 14.80 10.58
N ASN A 2 14.91 14.81 11.52
CA ASN A 2 15.15 14.28 12.87
C ASN A 2 14.75 12.80 12.91
N ILE A 3 15.71 11.91 12.70
CA ILE A 3 15.43 10.46 12.58
C ILE A 3 14.97 9.83 13.89
N LYS A 4 15.44 10.31 15.06
CA LYS A 4 14.98 9.81 16.37
C LYS A 4 13.48 10.07 16.55
N ARG A 5 12.99 11.24 16.14
CA ARG A 5 11.55 11.54 16.15
C ARG A 5 10.76 10.64 15.20
N LEU A 6 11.30 10.36 14.01
CA LEU A 6 10.67 9.49 13.02
C LEU A 6 10.56 8.05 13.56
N ILE A 7 11.62 7.55 14.19
CA ILE A 7 11.63 6.22 14.84
C ILE A 7 10.59 6.16 15.97
N LEU A 8 10.49 7.20 16.79
CA LEU A 8 9.50 7.29 17.87
C LEU A 8 8.04 7.31 17.38
N GLN A 9 7.79 7.72 16.14
CA GLN A 9 6.46 7.65 15.53
C GLN A 9 6.04 6.21 15.22
N GLY A 10 7.02 5.29 15.10
CA GLY A 10 6.80 3.89 14.75
C GLY A 10 6.50 3.68 13.26
N GLU A 11 6.45 2.40 12.87
CA GLU A 11 6.07 2.01 11.51
C GLU A 11 4.62 2.40 11.20
N GLY A 12 4.33 2.62 9.92
CA GLY A 12 3.01 3.02 9.49
C GLY A 12 2.88 3.09 7.98
N THR A 13 1.89 3.82 7.48
CA THR A 13 1.57 3.80 6.05
C THR A 13 2.67 4.35 5.14
N THR A 14 3.58 5.15 5.68
CA THR A 14 4.67 5.83 4.95
C THR A 14 6.05 5.55 5.54
N LEU A 15 6.16 4.65 6.52
CA LEU A 15 7.41 4.36 7.21
C LEU A 15 7.49 2.87 7.55
N ASP A 16 8.63 2.25 7.26
CA ASP A 16 8.88 0.83 7.51
C ASP A 16 10.33 0.66 7.97
N PHE A 17 10.57 -0.14 8.99
CA PHE A 17 11.87 -0.40 9.57
C PHE A 17 12.41 -1.73 9.06
N LYS A 18 13.70 -1.78 8.80
CA LYS A 18 14.40 -3.02 8.48
C LYS A 18 15.74 -3.01 9.17
N LYS A 19 16.01 -4.05 9.97
CA LYS A 19 17.31 -4.22 10.58
C LYS A 19 18.41 -4.43 9.53
N THR A 20 18.13 -5.23 8.51
CA THR A 20 19.00 -5.55 7.36
C THR A 20 18.13 -6.16 6.26
N ILE A 21 18.59 -6.14 5.01
CA ILE A 21 17.87 -6.74 3.90
C ILE A 21 18.23 -8.22 3.76
N THR A 22 17.22 -9.08 3.92
CA THR A 22 17.40 -10.53 3.81
C THR A 22 16.87 -11.12 2.50
N SER A 23 16.05 -10.38 1.74
CA SER A 23 15.45 -10.84 0.48
C SER A 23 14.99 -9.67 -0.37
N VAL A 24 15.32 -9.73 -1.66
CA VAL A 24 14.90 -8.74 -2.67
C VAL A 24 13.39 -8.80 -2.92
N GLU A 25 12.76 -9.97 -2.81
CA GLU A 25 11.32 -10.16 -2.97
C GLU A 25 10.54 -9.50 -1.81
N LYS A 26 11.02 -9.64 -0.57
CA LYS A 26 10.40 -8.99 0.59
C LYS A 26 10.51 -7.46 0.51
N ILE A 27 11.63 -6.95 0.04
CA ILE A 27 11.80 -5.52 -0.20
C ILE A 27 10.88 -5.06 -1.33
N ALA A 28 10.77 -5.81 -2.43
CA ALA A 28 9.93 -5.45 -3.56
C ALA A 28 8.47 -5.24 -3.16
N LYS A 29 7.94 -6.09 -2.26
CA LYS A 29 6.60 -5.93 -1.69
C LYS A 29 6.42 -4.58 -1.00
N SER A 30 7.42 -4.13 -0.24
CA SER A 30 7.38 -2.86 0.50
C SER A 30 7.52 -1.67 -0.45
N LEU A 31 8.46 -1.72 -1.41
CA LEU A 31 8.64 -0.68 -2.43
C LEU A 31 7.36 -0.47 -3.24
N VAL A 32 6.78 -1.57 -3.75
CA VAL A 32 5.53 -1.55 -4.51
C VAL A 32 4.38 -1.02 -3.68
N ALA A 33 4.28 -1.42 -2.40
CA ALA A 33 3.21 -0.93 -1.53
C ALA A 33 3.30 0.58 -1.28
N PHE A 34 4.51 1.15 -1.15
CA PHE A 34 4.71 2.59 -1.06
C PHE A 34 4.38 3.31 -2.37
N ALA A 35 4.92 2.83 -3.49
CA ALA A 35 4.69 3.43 -4.81
C ALA A 35 3.21 3.43 -5.21
N ASN A 36 2.47 2.37 -4.84
CA ASN A 36 1.02 2.25 -5.05
C ASN A 36 0.17 3.09 -4.11
N ASN A 37 0.76 3.68 -3.07
CA ASN A 37 0.07 4.49 -2.09
C ASN A 37 0.54 5.96 -2.17
N LYS A 38 0.89 6.56 -1.04
CA LYS A 38 1.32 7.96 -0.89
C LYS A 38 2.86 8.11 -0.91
N GLY A 39 3.58 7.09 -1.37
CA GLY A 39 5.02 6.98 -1.14
C GLY A 39 5.35 6.61 0.30
N GLY A 40 6.63 6.67 0.64
CA GLY A 40 7.11 6.37 1.99
C GLY A 40 8.62 6.22 2.06
N GLN A 41 9.09 5.75 3.21
CA GLN A 41 10.50 5.57 3.49
C GLN A 41 10.76 4.24 4.19
N LEU A 42 11.86 3.57 3.81
CA LEU A 42 12.44 2.48 4.58
C LEU A 42 13.62 3.02 5.39
N LEU A 43 13.70 2.65 6.67
CA LEU A 43 14.89 2.88 7.49
C LEU A 43 15.65 1.56 7.66
N ILE A 44 16.77 1.44 6.96
CA ILE A 44 17.65 0.26 7.04
C ILE A 44 18.67 0.47 8.17
N GLY A 45 18.87 -0.55 8.99
CA GLY A 45 19.67 -0.47 10.22
C GLY A 45 18.85 -0.17 11.47
N VAL A 46 17.51 -0.18 11.38
CA VAL A 46 16.58 0.02 12.50
C VAL A 46 15.77 -1.25 12.72
N ALA A 47 15.77 -1.78 13.95
CA ALA A 47 14.97 -2.95 14.29
C ALA A 47 13.48 -2.59 14.49
N ASP A 48 12.61 -3.58 14.44
CA ASP A 48 11.15 -3.40 14.55
C ASP A 48 10.72 -2.71 15.88
N ASN A 49 11.53 -2.85 16.93
CA ASN A 49 11.34 -2.17 18.22
C ASN A 49 11.88 -0.72 18.25
N GLY A 50 12.34 -0.18 17.11
CA GLY A 50 12.93 1.14 16.98
C GLY A 50 14.42 1.22 17.37
N GLU A 51 15.06 0.12 17.76
CA GLU A 51 16.47 0.16 18.14
C GLU A 51 17.38 0.36 16.92
N ILE A 52 18.25 1.37 16.98
CA ILE A 52 19.24 1.65 15.93
C ILE A 52 20.39 0.65 16.06
N LYS A 53 20.47 -0.30 15.13
CA LYS A 53 21.54 -1.30 15.01
C LYS A 53 22.67 -0.83 14.11
N GLY A 54 22.36 0.04 13.15
CA GLY A 54 23.29 0.49 12.12
C GLY A 54 23.41 -0.48 10.95
N VAL A 55 23.79 0.05 9.80
CA VAL A 55 24.12 -0.71 8.59
C VAL A 55 25.60 -1.12 8.64
N LYS A 56 25.89 -2.39 8.36
CA LYS A 56 27.27 -2.90 8.32
C LYS A 56 27.99 -2.61 7.01
N SER A 57 27.28 -2.75 5.90
CA SER A 57 27.77 -2.54 4.54
C SER A 57 26.71 -1.77 3.77
N GLU A 58 26.94 -0.48 3.59
CA GLU A 58 26.00 0.40 2.90
C GLU A 58 25.83 0.00 1.43
N ASP A 59 26.93 -0.28 0.74
CA ASP A 59 26.94 -0.68 -0.67
C ASP A 59 26.12 -1.94 -0.92
N GLU A 60 26.18 -2.92 -0.01
CA GLU A 60 25.40 -4.14 -0.10
C GLU A 60 23.90 -3.87 0.06
N GLU A 61 23.51 -3.08 1.07
CA GLU A 61 22.10 -2.73 1.28
C GLU A 61 21.55 -1.92 0.09
N ARG A 62 22.31 -0.92 -0.41
CA ARG A 62 21.95 -0.17 -1.63
C ARG A 62 21.79 -1.08 -2.83
N TYR A 63 22.75 -1.97 -3.08
CA TYR A 63 22.70 -2.91 -4.20
C TYR A 63 21.44 -3.79 -4.13
N MET A 64 21.12 -4.33 -2.96
CA MET A 64 19.94 -5.19 -2.78
C MET A 64 18.63 -4.43 -3.02
N ILE A 65 18.54 -3.18 -2.58
CA ILE A 65 17.37 -2.32 -2.82
C ILE A 65 17.23 -2.00 -4.30
N THR A 66 18.31 -1.52 -4.93
CA THR A 66 18.29 -1.17 -6.36
C THR A 66 17.92 -2.39 -7.20
N LYS A 67 18.49 -3.56 -6.90
CA LYS A 67 18.13 -4.82 -7.54
C LYS A 67 16.65 -5.14 -7.35
N SER A 68 16.12 -5.01 -6.14
CA SER A 68 14.70 -5.21 -5.86
C SER A 68 13.82 -4.25 -6.68
N ALA A 69 14.14 -2.96 -6.67
CA ALA A 69 13.39 -1.89 -7.31
C ALA A 69 13.37 -1.99 -8.85
N HIS A 70 14.47 -2.47 -9.45
CA HIS A 70 14.60 -2.55 -10.91
C HIS A 70 14.23 -3.91 -11.49
N GLN A 71 14.47 -5.01 -10.76
CA GLN A 71 14.29 -6.37 -11.30
C GLN A 71 13.07 -7.09 -10.72
N PHE A 72 12.61 -6.69 -9.53
CA PHE A 72 11.48 -7.32 -8.83
C PHE A 72 10.26 -6.42 -8.72
N CYS A 73 10.33 -5.20 -9.26
CA CYS A 73 9.19 -4.29 -9.40
C CYS A 73 8.88 -4.03 -10.88
N LYS A 74 7.59 -3.95 -11.22
CA LYS A 74 7.11 -3.58 -12.56
C LYS A 74 5.90 -2.65 -12.46
N PRO A 75 5.91 -1.43 -13.04
CA PRO A 75 7.08 -0.73 -13.57
C PRO A 75 8.23 -0.67 -12.55
N ALA A 76 9.46 -0.48 -13.02
CA ALA A 76 10.60 -0.30 -12.14
C ALA A 76 10.39 0.93 -11.24
N ILE A 77 10.95 0.88 -10.04
CA ILE A 77 10.88 1.97 -9.06
C ILE A 77 12.28 2.55 -8.94
N GLU A 78 12.40 3.87 -8.87
CA GLU A 78 13.68 4.54 -8.62
C GLU A 78 13.75 4.97 -7.15
N PRO A 79 14.55 4.29 -6.31
CA PRO A 79 14.72 4.67 -4.91
C PRO A 79 15.70 5.83 -4.76
N GLU A 80 15.37 6.79 -3.90
CA GLU A 80 16.32 7.80 -3.45
C GLU A 80 16.92 7.37 -2.11
N PHE A 81 18.22 7.63 -1.92
CA PHE A 81 18.95 7.19 -0.74
C PHE A 81 19.56 8.37 0.01
N ASP A 82 19.40 8.40 1.32
CA ASP A 82 20.13 9.29 2.23
C ASP A 82 20.83 8.49 3.33
N GLU A 83 21.98 8.98 3.77
CA GLU A 83 22.72 8.44 4.91
C GLU A 83 22.52 9.34 6.13
N ILE A 84 22.17 8.74 7.27
CA ILE A 84 22.04 9.46 8.54
C ILE A 84 22.80 8.71 9.62
N TYR A 85 23.78 9.40 10.22
CA TYR A 85 24.54 8.88 11.35
C TYR A 85 23.87 9.25 12.67
N VAL A 86 23.70 8.25 13.54
CA VAL A 86 23.18 8.40 14.89
C VAL A 86 24.07 7.64 15.85
N ASP A 87 24.74 8.35 16.76
CA ASP A 87 25.61 7.73 17.77
C ASP A 87 26.61 6.75 17.10
N ASP A 88 27.29 7.22 16.05
CA ASP A 88 28.23 6.50 15.17
C ASP A 88 27.67 5.32 14.38
N LYS A 89 26.35 5.12 14.37
CA LYS A 89 25.68 4.10 13.57
C LYS A 89 25.03 4.72 12.33
N LEU A 90 25.33 4.16 11.17
CA LEU A 90 24.70 4.54 9.91
C LEU A 90 23.28 3.97 9.81
N VAL A 91 22.29 4.81 9.53
CA VAL A 91 20.95 4.43 9.08
C VAL A 91 20.82 4.85 7.62
N LEU A 92 20.57 3.89 6.73
CA LEU A 92 20.31 4.15 5.32
C LEU A 92 18.82 4.38 5.14
N VAL A 93 18.46 5.58 4.69
CA VAL A 93 17.08 6.00 4.46
C VAL A 93 16.78 5.89 2.97
N VAL A 94 15.71 5.18 2.65
CA VAL A 94 15.36 4.85 1.26
C VAL A 94 13.98 5.43 1.00
N LYS A 95 13.90 6.48 0.20
CA LYS A 95 12.65 7.16 -0.11
C LYS A 95 12.06 6.63 -1.39
N ILE A 96 10.76 6.40 -1.36
CA ILE A 96 9.96 5.93 -2.49
C ILE A 96 8.84 6.94 -2.70
N ALA A 97 8.81 7.57 -3.86
CA ALA A 97 7.74 8.48 -4.23
C ALA A 97 6.41 7.72 -4.45
N ALA A 98 5.29 8.42 -4.27
CA ALA A 98 4.03 7.96 -4.85
C ALA A 98 4.18 7.95 -6.37
N SER A 99 3.84 6.84 -7.03
CA SER A 99 4.03 6.75 -8.47
C SER A 99 2.88 7.36 -9.25
N ASP A 100 3.19 8.00 -10.37
CA ASP A 100 2.21 8.43 -11.36
C ASP A 100 1.83 7.30 -12.32
N SER A 101 2.59 6.19 -12.34
CA SER A 101 2.40 5.03 -13.23
C SER A 101 1.82 3.80 -12.52
N LYS A 102 1.01 4.03 -11.48
CA LYS A 102 0.32 2.96 -10.74
C LYS A 102 -0.57 2.11 -11.66
N PRO A 103 -0.73 0.80 -11.40
CA PRO A 103 -0.14 0.04 -10.30
C PRO A 103 1.24 -0.50 -10.63
N HIS A 104 2.10 -0.54 -9.61
CA HIS A 104 3.30 -1.36 -9.56
C HIS A 104 2.99 -2.76 -9.04
N TYR A 105 3.78 -3.71 -9.49
CA TYR A 105 3.70 -5.14 -9.18
C TYR A 105 5.03 -5.61 -8.61
N ALA A 106 5.01 -6.48 -7.61
CA ALA A 106 6.17 -7.19 -7.08
C ALA A 106 6.21 -8.62 -7.61
N LEU A 107 7.40 -9.09 -8.00
CA LEU A 107 7.65 -10.48 -8.40
C LEU A 107 7.83 -11.36 -7.17
N ASP A 108 7.10 -12.48 -7.10
CA ASP A 108 7.30 -13.48 -6.04
C ASP A 108 8.29 -14.59 -6.42
N GLU A 109 8.55 -15.48 -5.47
CA GLU A 109 9.44 -16.63 -5.61
C GLU A 109 9.02 -17.61 -6.72
N HIS A 110 7.72 -17.63 -7.07
CA HIS A 110 7.14 -18.45 -8.13
C HIS A 110 7.03 -17.72 -9.47
N LYS A 111 7.72 -16.58 -9.63
CA LYS A 111 7.74 -15.75 -10.83
C LYS A 111 6.36 -15.19 -11.22
N LYS A 112 5.49 -14.97 -10.24
CA LYS A 112 4.20 -14.33 -10.41
C LYS A 112 4.22 -12.88 -9.91
N TRP A 113 3.53 -12.02 -10.65
CA TRP A 113 3.42 -10.59 -10.38
C TRP A 113 2.18 -10.28 -9.55
N TRP A 114 2.37 -9.50 -8.49
CA TRP A 114 1.33 -9.18 -7.52
C TRP A 114 1.33 -7.71 -7.15
N VAL A 115 0.15 -7.11 -6.99
CA VAL A 115 0.01 -5.73 -6.54
C VAL A 115 -0.10 -5.72 -5.02
N TYR A 116 0.74 -4.92 -4.37
CA TYR A 116 0.67 -4.69 -2.93
C TYR A 116 0.35 -3.23 -2.65
N TYR A 117 -0.30 -2.97 -1.51
CA TYR A 117 -0.61 -1.62 -1.03
C TYR A 117 -0.47 -1.55 0.50
N ARG A 118 -0.31 -0.34 1.05
CA ARG A 118 -0.16 -0.16 2.50
C ARG A 118 -1.51 -0.07 3.21
N VAL A 119 -1.65 -0.85 4.27
CA VAL A 119 -2.69 -0.70 5.29
C VAL A 119 -1.98 -0.65 6.63
N ASN A 120 -1.99 0.52 7.27
CA ASN A 120 -1.16 0.79 8.45
C ASN A 120 0.32 0.44 8.18
N ASP A 121 0.92 -0.36 9.04
CA ASP A 121 2.29 -0.87 9.00
C ASP A 121 2.49 -2.07 8.06
N LYS A 122 1.44 -2.54 7.37
CA LYS A 122 1.50 -3.78 6.56
C LYS A 122 1.38 -3.52 5.06
N SER A 123 2.14 -4.31 4.29
CA SER A 123 2.03 -4.42 2.84
C SER A 123 1.11 -5.59 2.47
N ILE A 124 -0.15 -5.29 2.14
CA ILE A 124 -1.21 -6.29 1.88
C ILE A 124 -1.35 -6.55 0.38
N LEU A 125 -1.63 -7.80 0.01
CA LEU A 125 -1.97 -8.17 -1.36
C LEU A 125 -3.29 -7.52 -1.79
N ALA A 126 -3.27 -6.76 -2.88
CA ALA A 126 -4.44 -6.06 -3.39
C ALA A 126 -5.44 -7.05 -4.03
N SER A 127 -6.70 -6.96 -3.62
CA SER A 127 -7.80 -7.64 -4.31
C SER A 127 -8.04 -7.02 -5.70
N LYS A 128 -8.86 -7.68 -6.53
CA LYS A 128 -9.23 -7.16 -7.85
C LYS A 128 -9.89 -5.77 -7.78
N ILE A 129 -10.64 -5.48 -6.70
CA ILE A 129 -11.23 -4.15 -6.48
C ILE A 129 -10.14 -3.14 -6.17
N ILE A 130 -9.23 -3.46 -5.26
CA ILE A 130 -8.13 -2.57 -4.88
C ILE A 130 -7.20 -2.27 -6.04
N VAL A 131 -6.89 -3.27 -6.88
CA VAL A 131 -6.11 -3.06 -8.11
C VAL A 131 -6.79 -2.06 -9.04
N GLU A 132 -8.12 -2.13 -9.18
CA GLU A 132 -8.87 -1.20 -10.02
C GLU A 132 -8.92 0.22 -9.41
N VAL A 133 -9.05 0.32 -8.09
CA VAL A 133 -8.95 1.61 -7.37
C VAL A 133 -7.58 2.24 -7.59
N ILE A 134 -6.49 1.49 -7.43
CA ILE A 134 -5.12 1.98 -7.62
C ILE A 134 -4.92 2.48 -9.06
N LYS A 135 -5.39 1.72 -10.07
CA LYS A 135 -5.32 2.14 -11.48
C LYS A 135 -5.98 3.49 -11.74
N ARG A 136 -7.19 3.67 -11.20
CA ARG A 136 -7.99 4.88 -11.44
C ARG A 136 -7.62 6.05 -10.54
N SER A 137 -6.89 5.81 -9.45
CA SER A 137 -6.51 6.88 -8.51
C SER A 137 -5.65 7.98 -9.13
N ASN A 138 -4.95 7.69 -10.22
CA ASN A 138 -4.16 8.68 -10.97
C ASN A 138 -4.91 9.25 -12.19
N GLU A 139 -6.08 8.69 -12.55
CA GLU A 139 -6.93 9.26 -13.59
C GLU A 139 -7.65 10.47 -12.98
N ASN A 140 -7.36 11.69 -13.46
CA ASN A 140 -8.10 12.92 -13.15
C ASN A 140 -9.55 12.80 -13.64
N THR A 141 -10.32 11.94 -12.98
CA THR A 141 -11.74 11.79 -13.19
C THR A 141 -12.42 12.61 -12.12
N ASP A 142 -12.98 13.75 -12.54
CA ASP A 142 -14.06 14.43 -11.83
C ASP A 142 -15.20 13.41 -11.67
N ASN A 143 -15.10 12.59 -10.63
CA ASN A 143 -16.10 11.60 -10.28
C ASN A 143 -17.26 12.34 -9.65
N VAL A 144 -18.07 12.99 -10.49
CA VAL A 144 -19.34 13.59 -10.08
C VAL A 144 -20.22 12.45 -9.59
N ILE A 145 -20.39 12.36 -8.27
CA ILE A 145 -21.36 11.45 -7.67
C ILE A 145 -22.73 12.01 -8.02
N ASN A 146 -23.38 11.38 -8.99
CA ASN A 146 -24.83 11.50 -9.09
C ASN A 146 -25.40 10.67 -7.94
N TYR A 147 -26.00 11.31 -6.94
CA TYR A 147 -26.67 10.66 -5.80
C TYR A 147 -27.75 9.69 -6.30
N THR A 148 -27.36 8.45 -6.56
CA THR A 148 -28.24 7.45 -7.16
C THR A 148 -29.05 6.73 -6.09
N HIS A 149 -30.16 6.09 -6.49
CA HIS A 149 -30.96 5.26 -5.60
C HIS A 149 -30.16 4.09 -4.97
N GLN A 150 -29.08 3.65 -5.61
CA GLN A 150 -28.23 2.56 -5.11
C GLN A 150 -27.37 2.98 -3.92
N GLU A 151 -26.91 4.23 -3.89
CA GLU A 151 -26.11 4.77 -2.79
C GLU A 151 -26.94 4.91 -1.52
N LYS A 152 -28.18 5.39 -1.62
CA LYS A 152 -29.11 5.47 -0.47
C LYS A 152 -29.30 4.10 0.19
N LYS A 153 -29.57 3.06 -0.62
CA LYS A 153 -29.69 1.68 -0.12
C LYS A 153 -28.42 1.19 0.56
N LEU A 154 -27.25 1.54 0.02
CA LEU A 154 -25.97 1.19 0.62
C LEU A 154 -25.79 1.87 1.98
N PHE A 155 -26.08 3.17 2.07
CA PHE A 155 -25.97 3.92 3.33
C PHE A 155 -26.94 3.41 4.39
N GLU A 156 -28.20 3.14 4.03
CA GLU A 156 -29.18 2.53 4.93
C GLU A 156 -28.68 1.19 5.47
N TYR A 157 -28.16 0.34 4.58
CA TYR A 157 -27.59 -0.96 4.97
C TYR A 157 -26.38 -0.82 5.89
N LEU A 158 -25.43 0.06 5.54
CA LEU A 158 -24.22 0.28 6.35
C LEU A 158 -24.53 0.91 7.71
N THR A 159 -25.59 1.71 7.82
CA THR A 159 -26.04 2.27 9.10
C THR A 159 -26.57 1.19 10.04
N GLN A 160 -27.19 0.14 9.49
CA GLN A 160 -27.76 -0.96 10.26
C GLN A 160 -26.73 -2.05 10.57
N GLU A 161 -25.95 -2.47 9.57
CA GLU A 161 -25.08 -3.65 9.64
C GLU A 161 -23.60 -3.31 9.84
N GLY A 162 -23.21 -2.03 9.68
CA GLY A 162 -21.84 -1.54 9.84
C GLY A 162 -20.84 -1.93 8.73
N ARG A 163 -21.09 -3.03 8.01
CA ARG A 163 -20.19 -3.53 6.95
C ARG A 163 -20.96 -4.24 5.84
N ILE A 164 -20.36 -4.28 4.65
CA ILE A 164 -20.92 -5.00 3.49
C ILE A 164 -19.83 -5.68 2.67
N THR A 165 -20.08 -6.86 2.14
CA THR A 165 -19.23 -7.55 1.16
C THR A 165 -19.72 -7.27 -0.26
N LEU A 166 -18.86 -7.48 -1.27
CA LEU A 166 -19.26 -7.39 -2.68
C LEU A 166 -20.46 -8.31 -3.00
N LYS A 167 -20.48 -9.52 -2.41
CA LYS A 167 -21.58 -10.48 -2.58
C LYS A 167 -22.90 -9.96 -1.99
N GLN A 168 -22.87 -9.39 -0.79
CA GLN A 168 -24.05 -8.77 -0.17
C GLN A 168 -24.51 -7.56 -0.99
N PHE A 169 -23.58 -6.72 -1.44
CA PHE A 169 -23.91 -5.52 -2.20
C PHE A 169 -24.55 -5.82 -3.56
N SER A 170 -24.05 -6.83 -4.28
CA SER A 170 -24.65 -7.32 -5.52
C SER A 170 -26.10 -7.79 -5.30
N LYS A 171 -26.37 -8.52 -4.21
CA LYS A 171 -27.73 -8.94 -3.85
C LYS A 171 -28.63 -7.76 -3.47
N LEU A 172 -28.13 -6.85 -2.63
CA LEU A 172 -28.85 -5.67 -2.15
C LEU A 172 -29.32 -4.77 -3.31
N THR A 173 -28.44 -4.55 -4.28
CA THR A 173 -28.71 -3.69 -5.44
C THR A 173 -29.34 -4.42 -6.62
N ARG A 174 -29.55 -5.75 -6.51
CA ARG A 174 -29.99 -6.64 -7.61
C ARG A 174 -29.18 -6.44 -8.89
N SER A 175 -27.87 -6.22 -8.74
CA SER A 175 -26.95 -5.95 -9.84
C SER A 175 -26.01 -7.12 -10.08
N SER A 176 -25.50 -7.23 -11.32
CA SER A 176 -24.46 -8.21 -11.62
C SER A 176 -23.21 -7.97 -10.76
N TYR A 177 -22.44 -9.03 -10.50
CA TYR A 177 -21.20 -8.93 -9.72
C TYR A 177 -20.23 -7.91 -10.30
N ARG A 178 -20.15 -7.83 -11.64
CA ARG A 178 -19.31 -6.85 -12.35
C ARG A 178 -19.80 -5.41 -12.14
N GLN A 179 -21.11 -5.18 -12.16
CA GLN A 179 -21.68 -3.85 -11.93
C GLN A 179 -21.50 -3.43 -10.46
N ALA A 180 -21.79 -4.31 -9.52
CA ALA A 180 -21.53 -4.08 -8.09
C ALA A 180 -20.05 -3.74 -7.84
N GLN A 181 -19.13 -4.48 -8.45
CA GLN A 181 -17.69 -4.21 -8.37
C GLN A 181 -17.35 -2.81 -8.86
N LYS A 182 -17.88 -2.39 -10.03
CA LYS A 182 -17.64 -1.06 -10.60
C LYS A 182 -18.15 0.06 -9.67
N ILE A 183 -19.31 -0.13 -9.06
CA ILE A 183 -19.89 0.83 -8.12
C ILE A 183 -19.02 0.93 -6.86
N LEU A 184 -18.62 -0.18 -6.25
CA LEU A 184 -17.75 -0.15 -5.06
C LEU A 184 -16.41 0.52 -5.34
N VAL A 185 -15.79 0.27 -6.50
CA VAL A 185 -14.57 0.97 -6.92
C VAL A 185 -14.78 2.48 -6.93
N ASN A 186 -15.86 2.96 -7.55
CA ASN A 186 -16.17 4.40 -7.59
C ASN A 186 -16.42 4.97 -6.19
N LEU A 187 -17.15 4.26 -5.33
CA LEU A 187 -17.42 4.71 -3.96
C LEU A 187 -16.16 4.78 -3.10
N ILE A 188 -15.20 3.87 -3.30
CA ILE A 188 -13.89 3.93 -2.66
C ILE A 188 -13.10 5.14 -3.18
N LEU A 189 -13.09 5.37 -4.50
CA LEU A 189 -12.36 6.49 -5.12
C LEU A 189 -12.83 7.85 -4.62
N VAL A 190 -14.14 8.03 -4.41
CA VAL A 190 -14.69 9.29 -3.86
C VAL A 190 -14.68 9.31 -2.32
N GLY A 191 -14.22 8.24 -1.68
CA GLY A 191 -14.06 8.18 -0.23
C GLY A 191 -15.36 8.00 0.57
N ILE A 192 -16.44 7.54 -0.05
CA ILE A 192 -17.70 7.22 0.65
C ILE A 192 -17.55 5.96 1.53
N ILE A 193 -16.84 4.97 1.01
CA ILE A 193 -16.53 3.73 1.72
C ILE A 193 -15.03 3.48 1.71
N LYS A 194 -14.57 2.69 2.68
CA LYS A 194 -13.20 2.18 2.74
C LYS A 194 -13.17 0.66 2.79
N PRO A 195 -12.23 0.02 2.09
CA PRO A 195 -12.03 -1.43 2.17
C PRO A 195 -11.40 -1.82 3.49
N VAL A 196 -11.79 -2.97 4.02
CA VAL A 196 -11.18 -3.62 5.18
C VAL A 196 -10.91 -5.07 4.83
N THR A 197 -9.64 -5.47 4.91
CA THR A 197 -9.22 -6.85 4.68
C THR A 197 -9.04 -7.55 6.02
N SER A 198 -9.87 -8.56 6.29
CA SER A 198 -9.68 -9.50 7.40
C SER A 198 -9.01 -10.79 6.92
N GLU A 199 -8.64 -11.67 7.84
CA GLU A 199 -8.12 -13.01 7.50
C GLU A 199 -9.12 -13.86 6.70
N LYS A 200 -10.43 -13.61 6.85
CA LYS A 200 -11.51 -14.43 6.28
C LYS A 200 -12.11 -13.85 5.00
N GLU A 201 -12.28 -12.53 4.94
CA GLU A 201 -12.94 -11.86 3.82
C GLU A 201 -12.58 -10.38 3.71
N GLU A 202 -12.71 -9.83 2.49
CA GLU A 202 -12.72 -8.40 2.22
C GLU A 202 -14.15 -7.86 2.33
N TYR A 203 -14.32 -6.80 3.10
CA TYR A 203 -15.58 -6.07 3.24
C TYR A 203 -15.34 -4.57 3.19
N TYR A 204 -16.41 -3.79 3.14
CA TYR A 204 -16.39 -2.34 3.03
C TYR A 204 -17.24 -1.74 4.13
N VAL A 205 -16.77 -0.62 4.67
CA VAL A 205 -17.44 0.16 5.71
C VAL A 205 -17.56 1.60 5.25
N ALA A 206 -18.53 2.34 5.78
CA ALA A 206 -18.59 3.78 5.57
C ALA A 206 -17.32 4.45 6.12
N THR A 207 -16.83 5.48 5.44
CA THR A 207 -15.60 6.18 5.83
C THR A 207 -15.77 6.91 7.15
#